data_AF-A0A6F8YAZ6-F1
#
_entry.id   AF-A0A6F8YAZ6-F1
#
_cell.length_a   1.000
_cell.length_b   1.000
_cell.length_c   1.000
_cell.angle_alpha   90.00
_cell.angle_beta   90.00
_cell.angle_gamma   90.00
#
_symmetry.space_group_name_H-M   'P 1'
#
loop_
_entity.id
_entity.type
_entity.pdbx_description
1 polymer ?
#
loop_
_entity_poly.entity_id
_entity_poly.type
_entity_poly.pdbx_seq_one_letter_code
_entity_poly.pdbx_strand_id
1 'polypeptide(L)'
;MSYTAPGGPGARPSLLRRRRGVVAGVAALVVVAGAAAVHLGGTGAEPSNAANTVPYPSTPATRTGSPTPPPTASAATPPPASSATPPPAAATTPDLPRTGWVPVDRAAWKAQVDAYDALKIDPVPARVGNLPEFRADCEYSHSLPDDPIVAPGLPGASHMHSFVGNKAVDAHTTAADLMKFTATSCEPAQDHSAYWVPTLYDNATGKPVETTGFRVYYRSLMKDPTGQLPMPNGLRMISGDAKKKKPTPRGATGQFYCAFYGPGDLDGIARSTNGNWPICGGDATLHFMMQFPDCWDGKHLDSPNHKDHVAYGSGDACPRSHPVKIPAITFDIRYPAKGTPAGYYLSSDKEGRSASSMHGDAFVMWDLATMNKRTKNCVLQRRTCDNHGYQR
;
A
#
# COMPACT_ATOMS: atom_id res chain seq x y z
N MET A 1 71.93 25.06 -21.01
CA MET A 1 71.00 25.76 -20.10
C MET A 1 70.31 24.65 -19.30
N SER A 2 70.90 24.06 -18.25
CA SER A 2 71.24 24.60 -16.91
C SER A 2 69.98 25.08 -16.16
N TYR A 3 69.63 24.66 -14.93
CA TYR A 3 70.32 23.86 -13.91
C TYR A 3 69.30 23.48 -12.78
N THR A 4 69.49 22.31 -12.15
CA THR A 4 69.34 21.92 -10.71
C THR A 4 68.03 21.95 -9.87
N ALA A 5 67.79 20.80 -9.21
CA ALA A 5 67.29 20.65 -7.82
C ALA A 5 68.45 20.78 -6.79
N PRO A 6 68.31 20.82 -5.43
CA PRO A 6 67.84 19.69 -4.60
C PRO A 6 67.28 19.99 -3.16
N GLY A 7 66.86 18.95 -2.41
CA GLY A 7 67.17 18.80 -0.95
C GLY A 7 66.05 18.76 0.10
N GLY A 8 65.85 17.61 0.79
CA GLY A 8 65.38 17.52 2.20
C GLY A 8 66.56 17.62 3.19
N PRO A 9 66.54 17.14 4.47
CA PRO A 9 65.51 16.47 5.30
C PRO A 9 65.39 17.04 6.76
N GLY A 10 64.59 16.43 7.66
CA GLY A 10 64.68 16.70 9.12
C GLY A 10 63.65 15.98 10.01
N ALA A 11 64.11 15.29 11.05
CA ALA A 11 63.36 14.36 11.91
C ALA A 11 62.99 14.92 13.32
N ARG A 12 61.86 14.41 13.87
CA ARG A 12 61.47 14.06 15.28
C ARG A 12 62.06 14.83 16.50
N PRO A 13 61.28 15.08 17.60
CA PRO A 13 60.97 14.02 18.58
C PRO A 13 59.61 14.07 19.32
N SER A 14 59.40 12.97 20.06
CA SER A 14 58.29 12.49 20.91
C SER A 14 57.93 13.33 22.14
N LEU A 15 56.65 13.28 22.57
CA LEU A 15 56.27 13.29 23.99
C LEU A 15 55.05 12.39 24.24
N LEU A 16 55.24 11.38 25.09
CA LEU A 16 54.20 10.57 25.73
C LEU A 16 53.37 11.42 26.70
N ARG A 17 52.06 11.17 26.79
CA ARG A 17 51.36 11.27 28.07
C ARG A 17 50.21 10.27 28.21
N ARG A 18 50.44 9.28 29.08
CA ARG A 18 49.46 8.37 29.68
C ARG A 18 48.41 9.15 30.50
N ARG A 19 47.13 8.76 30.39
CA ARG A 19 46.12 8.81 31.47
C ARG A 19 45.27 7.54 31.34
N ARG A 20 45.60 6.47 32.07
CA ARG A 20 45.01 6.05 33.35
C ARG A 20 43.49 6.13 33.35
N GLY A 21 42.86 4.97 33.17
CA GLY A 21 41.45 4.74 33.42
C GLY A 21 41.13 4.77 34.91
N VAL A 22 39.87 5.08 35.20
CA VAL A 22 39.23 4.88 36.50
C VAL A 22 37.94 4.13 36.20
N VAL A 23 37.88 2.89 36.68
CA VAL A 23 36.68 2.07 36.75
C VAL A 23 35.97 2.47 38.04
N ALA A 24 34.74 2.96 37.93
CA ALA A 24 33.84 3.13 39.07
C ALA A 24 32.68 2.16 38.91
N GLY A 25 32.72 1.08 39.68
CA GLY A 25 31.60 0.16 39.83
C GLY A 25 30.50 0.81 40.66
N VAL A 26 29.26 0.74 40.17
CA VAL A 26 28.07 1.06 40.95
C VAL A 26 27.32 -0.26 41.16
N ALA A 27 27.18 -0.62 42.43
CA ALA A 27 26.47 -1.80 42.89
C ALA A 27 24.96 -1.66 42.61
N ALA A 28 24.38 -2.65 41.94
CA ALA A 28 22.94 -2.78 41.78
C ALA A 28 22.34 -3.49 43.00
N LEU A 29 21.53 -2.77 43.78
CA LEU A 29 20.70 -3.32 44.84
C LEU A 29 19.42 -3.87 44.21
N VAL A 30 19.26 -5.19 44.28
CA VAL A 30 18.05 -5.91 43.87
C VAL A 30 17.04 -5.82 45.01
N VAL A 31 15.91 -5.16 44.77
CA VAL A 31 14.72 -5.26 45.63
C VAL A 31 13.68 -6.08 44.87
N VAL A 32 13.43 -7.29 45.36
CA VAL A 32 12.34 -8.16 44.94
C VAL A 32 11.10 -7.74 45.73
N ALA A 33 10.09 -7.19 45.03
CA ALA A 33 8.75 -7.04 45.58
C ALA A 33 7.79 -7.90 44.74
N GLY A 34 7.33 -8.99 45.35
CA GLY A 34 6.26 -9.81 44.80
C GLY A 34 4.90 -9.15 45.01
N ALA A 35 4.04 -9.25 44.01
CA ALA A 35 2.61 -9.00 44.15
C ALA A 35 1.82 -10.00 43.30
N ALA A 36 0.82 -10.59 43.95
CA ALA A 36 -0.01 -11.68 43.49
C ALA A 36 -0.89 -11.32 42.28
N ALA A 37 -1.07 -12.29 41.38
CA ALA A 37 -2.04 -12.24 40.30
C ALA A 37 -3.42 -12.67 40.81
N VAL A 38 -4.41 -11.79 40.70
CA VAL A 38 -5.84 -12.14 40.80
C VAL A 38 -6.39 -12.13 39.37
N HIS A 39 -6.80 -13.30 38.89
CA HIS A 39 -7.51 -13.46 37.62
C HIS A 39 -9.00 -13.11 37.79
N LEU A 40 -9.49 -12.15 37.02
CA LEU A 40 -10.91 -12.02 36.66
C LEU A 40 -11.00 -11.76 35.16
N GLY A 41 -11.79 -12.59 34.48
CA GLY A 41 -12.02 -12.55 33.04
C GLY A 41 -12.98 -11.44 32.61
N GLY A 42 -12.92 -11.10 31.32
CA GLY A 42 -13.86 -10.18 30.67
C GLY A 42 -13.48 -9.87 29.24
N THR A 43 -14.19 -10.51 28.30
CA THR A 43 -14.63 -10.07 26.96
C THR A 43 -13.65 -9.32 26.04
N GLY A 44 -13.38 -9.93 24.88
CA GLY A 44 -12.50 -9.43 23.82
C GLY A 44 -12.92 -8.09 23.23
N ALA A 45 -11.94 -7.19 23.17
CA ALA A 45 -11.91 -6.00 22.32
C ALA A 45 -10.73 -6.16 21.34
N GLU A 46 -10.99 -5.85 20.07
CA GLU A 46 -10.02 -5.81 18.96
C GLU A 46 -8.82 -4.89 19.26
N PRO A 47 -7.58 -5.27 18.90
CA PRO A 47 -6.43 -4.40 19.12
C PRO A 47 -6.40 -3.26 18.10
N SER A 48 -6.65 -2.04 18.59
CA SER A 48 -6.34 -0.80 17.89
C SER A 48 -4.83 -0.70 17.64
N ASN A 49 -4.44 -0.33 16.40
CA ASN A 49 -3.06 -0.02 16.03
C ASN A 49 -2.55 1.19 16.82
N ALA A 50 -1.93 0.93 17.96
CA ALA A 50 -1.31 1.93 18.83
C ALA A 50 0.20 1.96 18.60
N ALA A 51 0.62 2.75 17.61
CA ALA A 51 1.93 3.40 17.66
C ALA A 51 1.67 4.87 17.32
N ASN A 52 1.17 5.64 18.30
CA ASN A 52 1.41 7.07 18.47
C ASN A 52 0.61 7.62 19.67
N THR A 53 1.28 8.48 20.44
CA THR A 53 0.80 9.52 21.37
C THR A 53 0.89 9.29 22.90
N VAL A 54 1.52 10.28 23.55
CA VAL A 54 1.67 10.52 25.01
C VAL A 54 0.58 11.53 25.45
N PRO A 55 -0.08 11.40 26.63
CA PRO A 55 -1.28 12.19 26.94
C PRO A 55 -1.08 13.35 27.94
N TYR A 56 -1.90 14.41 27.81
CA TYR A 56 -2.33 15.34 28.86
C TYR A 56 -3.84 15.69 28.69
N PRO A 57 -4.58 16.07 29.76
CA PRO A 57 -6.00 15.77 29.90
C PRO A 57 -6.95 16.97 29.67
N SER A 58 -8.20 16.68 29.31
CA SER A 58 -9.35 17.55 29.56
C SER A 58 -10.67 16.77 29.70
N THR A 59 -11.54 17.34 30.53
CA THR A 59 -12.78 16.81 31.15
C THR A 59 -14.06 17.09 30.34
N PRO A 60 -15.24 16.56 30.74
CA PRO A 60 -16.25 16.01 29.82
C PRO A 60 -17.49 16.89 29.57
N ALA A 61 -18.23 16.59 28.49
CA ALA A 61 -19.58 17.09 28.27
C ALA A 61 -20.57 16.03 27.74
N THR A 62 -21.58 15.83 28.56
CA THR A 62 -22.96 15.31 28.53
C THR A 62 -23.73 15.13 27.19
N ARG A 63 -24.11 13.87 26.91
CA ARG A 63 -25.45 13.23 26.71
C ARG A 63 -26.63 13.93 25.96
N THR A 64 -27.41 13.06 25.26
CA THR A 64 -28.83 13.09 24.78
C THR A 64 -29.06 13.59 23.34
N GLY A 65 -29.91 13.01 22.48
CA GLY A 65 -30.85 11.88 22.51
C GLY A 65 -31.48 11.68 21.10
N SER A 66 -31.91 10.45 20.77
CA SER A 66 -32.67 10.11 19.53
C SER A 66 -34.14 10.50 19.62
N PRO A 67 -34.85 10.62 18.48
CA PRO A 67 -36.01 9.73 18.31
C PRO A 67 -36.29 9.19 16.88
N THR A 68 -37.11 8.15 16.91
CA THR A 68 -37.63 7.12 15.97
C THR A 68 -38.61 7.64 14.87
N PRO A 69 -38.87 6.88 13.76
CA PRO A 69 -39.60 7.36 12.57
C PRO A 69 -41.08 6.91 12.48
N PRO A 70 -41.88 7.44 11.54
CA PRO A 70 -43.21 6.90 11.21
C PRO A 70 -43.32 6.48 9.70
N PRO A 71 -44.46 5.96 9.18
CA PRO A 71 -44.63 4.53 8.90
C PRO A 71 -44.90 4.18 7.43
N THR A 72 -44.89 2.87 7.16
CA THR A 72 -45.16 2.13 5.93
C THR A 72 -46.57 2.34 5.35
N ALA A 73 -46.67 2.42 4.02
CA ALA A 73 -47.92 2.40 3.27
C ALA A 73 -48.06 1.15 2.40
N SER A 74 -49.31 0.78 2.20
CA SER A 74 -49.86 -0.55 1.90
C SER A 74 -49.70 -1.04 0.46
N ALA A 75 -49.69 -2.36 0.31
CA ALA A 75 -49.65 -3.11 -0.93
C ALA A 75 -50.96 -2.98 -1.74
N ALA A 76 -50.83 -2.87 -3.07
CA ALA A 76 -51.93 -2.97 -4.03
C ALA A 76 -51.87 -4.30 -4.80
N THR A 77 -53.03 -4.92 -4.99
CA THR A 77 -53.28 -6.19 -5.66
C THR A 77 -53.12 -6.09 -7.19
N PRO A 78 -52.55 -7.09 -7.90
CA PRO A 78 -52.38 -7.05 -9.35
C PRO A 78 -53.60 -7.59 -10.14
N PRO A 79 -53.77 -7.19 -11.43
CA PRO A 79 -54.84 -7.64 -12.33
C PRO A 79 -54.55 -9.03 -12.95
N PRO A 80 -55.54 -9.68 -13.62
CA PRO A 80 -55.47 -11.10 -13.98
C PRO A 80 -54.58 -11.38 -15.20
N ALA A 81 -54.04 -12.60 -15.21
CA ALA A 81 -53.01 -13.09 -16.12
C ALA A 81 -53.46 -13.18 -17.59
N SER A 82 -52.64 -12.63 -18.48
CA SER A 82 -52.68 -12.90 -19.92
C SER A 82 -51.58 -13.90 -20.28
N SER A 83 -51.91 -14.87 -21.12
CA SER A 83 -51.11 -16.04 -21.48
C SER A 83 -49.79 -15.64 -22.15
N ALA A 84 -48.66 -15.85 -21.47
CA ALA A 84 -47.32 -15.62 -22.00
C ALA A 84 -46.58 -16.95 -22.22
N THR A 85 -45.90 -17.02 -23.36
CA THR A 85 -44.92 -18.03 -23.82
C THR A 85 -43.97 -18.50 -22.70
N PRO A 86 -43.51 -19.77 -22.68
CA PRO A 86 -42.64 -20.27 -21.62
C PRO A 86 -41.35 -19.44 -21.53
N PRO A 87 -40.91 -19.06 -20.32
CA PRO A 87 -39.64 -18.36 -20.18
C PRO A 87 -38.50 -19.32 -20.57
N PRO A 88 -37.42 -18.80 -21.18
CA PRO A 88 -36.21 -19.59 -21.37
C PRO A 88 -35.74 -20.10 -20.00
N ALA A 89 -35.19 -21.32 -19.98
CA ALA A 89 -34.69 -21.96 -18.77
C ALA A 89 -33.91 -20.95 -17.93
N ALA A 90 -34.31 -20.82 -16.66
CA ALA A 90 -33.67 -19.92 -15.71
C ALA A 90 -32.16 -20.10 -15.81
N ALA A 91 -31.47 -19.07 -16.29
CA ALA A 91 -30.04 -18.98 -16.11
C ALA A 91 -29.79 -19.18 -14.62
N THR A 92 -29.01 -20.20 -14.29
CA THR A 92 -28.44 -20.38 -12.94
C THR A 92 -27.99 -19.01 -12.46
N THR A 93 -28.64 -18.50 -11.42
CA THR A 93 -28.16 -17.35 -10.67
C THR A 93 -26.67 -17.56 -10.43
N PRO A 94 -25.78 -16.64 -10.85
CA PRO A 94 -24.38 -16.74 -10.50
C PRO A 94 -24.32 -16.85 -8.97
N ASP A 95 -23.66 -17.89 -8.47
CA ASP A 95 -23.30 -17.99 -7.07
C ASP A 95 -22.60 -16.67 -6.70
N LEU A 96 -23.15 -15.91 -5.76
CA LEU A 96 -22.46 -14.75 -5.21
C LEU A 96 -21.07 -15.21 -4.74
N PRO A 97 -19.97 -14.56 -5.13
CA PRO A 97 -18.63 -14.99 -4.75
C PRO A 97 -18.53 -15.09 -3.23
N ARG A 98 -18.04 -16.24 -2.75
CA ARG A 98 -18.00 -16.60 -1.33
C ARG A 98 -17.39 -15.47 -0.49
N THR A 99 -18.21 -14.87 0.36
CA THR A 99 -17.77 -14.07 1.51
C THR A 99 -16.97 -14.99 2.43
N GLY A 100 -15.65 -15.00 2.31
CA GLY A 100 -14.82 -15.95 3.03
C GLY A 100 -13.34 -15.78 2.76
N TRP A 101 -12.53 -16.51 3.52
CA TRP A 101 -11.10 -16.58 3.28
C TRP A 101 -10.81 -17.24 1.93
N VAL A 102 -9.98 -16.61 1.10
CA VAL A 102 -9.56 -17.15 -0.19
C VAL A 102 -8.21 -17.84 0.02
N PRO A 103 -8.13 -19.19 0.02
CA PRO A 103 -6.86 -19.87 0.26
C PRO A 103 -5.92 -19.72 -0.95
N VAL A 104 -4.61 -19.69 -0.68
CA VAL A 104 -3.60 -19.90 -1.72
C VAL A 104 -3.58 -21.37 -2.14
N ASP A 105 -3.41 -21.64 -3.43
CA ASP A 105 -3.06 -22.98 -3.88
C ASP A 105 -1.67 -23.33 -3.34
N ARG A 106 -1.64 -24.29 -2.41
CA ARG A 106 -0.41 -24.70 -1.71
C ARG A 106 0.60 -25.36 -2.64
N ALA A 107 0.16 -26.06 -3.67
CA ALA A 107 1.04 -26.72 -4.62
C ALA A 107 1.65 -25.70 -5.57
N ALA A 108 0.82 -24.78 -6.11
CA ALA A 108 1.30 -23.69 -6.96
C ALA A 108 2.26 -22.76 -6.20
N TRP A 109 1.92 -22.40 -4.95
CA TRP A 109 2.79 -21.59 -4.10
C TRP A 109 4.12 -22.29 -3.81
N LYS A 110 4.10 -23.56 -3.45
CA LYS A 110 5.33 -24.34 -3.25
C LYS A 110 6.19 -24.35 -4.52
N ALA A 111 5.58 -24.59 -5.69
CA ALA A 111 6.31 -24.59 -6.96
C ALA A 111 6.94 -23.22 -7.26
N GLN A 112 6.24 -22.12 -6.98
CA GLN A 112 6.78 -20.77 -7.14
C GLN A 112 7.98 -20.53 -6.21
N VAL A 113 7.88 -20.92 -4.93
CA VAL A 113 8.97 -20.79 -3.95
C VAL A 113 10.16 -21.65 -4.33
N ASP A 114 9.96 -22.92 -4.71
CA ASP A 114 11.03 -23.81 -5.15
C ASP A 114 11.75 -23.23 -6.38
N ALA A 115 11.00 -22.69 -7.35
CA ALA A 115 11.56 -22.02 -8.52
C ALA A 115 12.35 -20.77 -8.13
N TYR A 116 11.82 -19.95 -7.21
CA TYR A 116 12.51 -18.77 -6.67
C TYR A 116 13.81 -19.13 -5.95
N ASP A 117 13.81 -20.18 -5.14
CA ASP A 117 14.98 -20.64 -4.40
C ASP A 117 16.05 -21.17 -5.34
N ALA A 118 15.66 -21.87 -6.41
CA ALA A 118 16.55 -22.37 -7.45
C ALA A 118 17.16 -21.27 -8.35
N LEU A 119 16.56 -20.07 -8.40
CA LEU A 119 17.11 -18.96 -9.18
C LEU A 119 18.48 -18.54 -8.67
N LYS A 120 19.44 -18.46 -9.59
CA LYS A 120 20.72 -17.83 -9.34
C LYS A 120 20.56 -16.32 -9.36
N ILE A 121 21.22 -15.66 -8.43
CA ILE A 121 21.36 -14.21 -8.37
C ILE A 121 22.16 -13.74 -9.59
N ASP A 122 21.59 -12.82 -10.37
CA ASP A 122 22.29 -12.22 -11.50
C ASP A 122 23.36 -11.24 -11.00
N PRO A 123 24.55 -11.18 -11.64
CA PRO A 123 25.59 -10.24 -11.27
C PRO A 123 25.07 -8.81 -11.40
N VAL A 124 25.37 -7.97 -10.40
CA VAL A 124 24.96 -6.57 -10.37
C VAL A 124 25.89 -5.74 -11.27
N PRO A 125 25.38 -5.05 -12.31
CA PRO A 125 26.16 -4.11 -13.10
C PRO A 125 26.76 -2.98 -12.24
N ALA A 126 27.81 -2.33 -12.75
CA ALA A 126 28.34 -1.14 -12.10
C ALA A 126 27.28 -0.02 -12.07
N ARG A 127 27.34 0.83 -11.01
CA ARG A 127 26.52 2.05 -10.82
C ARG A 127 25.02 1.83 -10.57
N VAL A 128 24.58 0.59 -10.37
CA VAL A 128 23.19 0.31 -9.97
C VAL A 128 22.92 0.82 -8.57
N GLY A 129 21.76 1.47 -8.40
CA GLY A 129 21.27 1.96 -7.10
C GLY A 129 21.15 0.86 -6.04
N ASN A 130 21.06 1.25 -4.77
CA ASN A 130 21.10 0.33 -3.62
C ASN A 130 19.79 0.29 -2.81
N LEU A 131 18.67 0.74 -3.39
CA LEU A 131 17.35 0.61 -2.78
C LEU A 131 16.80 -0.79 -3.09
N PRO A 132 16.25 -1.54 -2.11
CA PRO A 132 15.74 -2.89 -2.32
C PRO A 132 14.38 -2.87 -3.01
N GLU A 133 14.32 -2.48 -4.27
CA GLU A 133 13.06 -2.23 -4.97
C GLU A 133 13.12 -2.52 -6.46
N PHE A 134 11.99 -2.92 -7.02
CA PHE A 134 11.68 -2.75 -8.42
C PHE A 134 10.37 -2.00 -8.57
N ARG A 135 10.10 -1.48 -9.76
CA ARG A 135 8.88 -0.72 -10.02
C ARG A 135 8.16 -1.20 -11.28
N ALA A 136 6.88 -0.92 -11.32
CA ALA A 136 6.08 -0.85 -12.52
C ALA A 136 5.56 0.58 -12.69
N ASP A 137 5.89 1.23 -13.80
CA ASP A 137 5.34 2.54 -14.16
C ASP A 137 4.08 2.35 -15.00
N CYS A 138 2.95 2.87 -14.54
CA CYS A 138 1.66 2.69 -15.19
C CYS A 138 1.04 4.01 -15.61
N GLU A 139 0.32 3.94 -16.73
CA GLU A 139 -0.55 5.00 -17.21
C GLU A 139 -2.00 4.77 -16.75
N TYR A 140 -2.77 5.85 -16.68
CA TYR A 140 -4.22 5.77 -16.48
C TYR A 140 -4.85 4.84 -17.53
N SER A 141 -5.70 3.91 -17.09
CA SER A 141 -6.46 3.04 -17.99
C SER A 141 -7.87 3.58 -18.21
N HIS A 142 -8.68 3.60 -17.16
CA HIS A 142 -10.09 3.99 -17.20
C HIS A 142 -10.62 4.22 -15.78
N SER A 143 -11.89 4.62 -15.65
CA SER A 143 -12.57 4.74 -14.36
C SER A 143 -13.95 4.07 -14.41
N LEU A 144 -14.28 3.32 -13.35
CA LEU A 144 -15.58 2.66 -13.16
C LEU A 144 -16.01 2.72 -11.68
N PRO A 145 -17.32 2.76 -11.39
CA PRO A 145 -17.87 2.62 -10.03
C PRO A 145 -17.86 1.16 -9.54
N ASP A 146 -16.78 0.44 -9.82
CA ASP A 146 -16.65 -1.00 -9.66
C ASP A 146 -15.53 -1.33 -8.67
N ASP A 147 -15.66 -2.46 -7.97
CA ASP A 147 -14.61 -2.99 -7.11
C ASP A 147 -14.71 -4.53 -7.03
N PRO A 148 -13.88 -5.29 -7.78
CA PRO A 148 -13.93 -6.74 -7.78
C PRO A 148 -13.39 -7.39 -6.48
N ILE A 149 -12.83 -6.61 -5.55
CA ILE A 149 -12.42 -7.10 -4.23
C ILE A 149 -13.57 -6.93 -3.24
N VAL A 150 -14.10 -5.70 -3.13
CA VAL A 150 -15.10 -5.34 -2.11
C VAL A 150 -16.53 -5.69 -2.51
N ALA A 151 -16.87 -5.58 -3.80
CA ALA A 151 -18.20 -5.82 -4.36
C ALA A 151 -18.15 -6.75 -5.58
N PRO A 152 -17.61 -7.97 -5.44
CA PRO A 152 -17.34 -8.85 -6.56
C PRO A 152 -18.63 -9.25 -7.29
N GLY A 153 -18.65 -9.07 -8.60
CA GLY A 153 -19.78 -9.37 -9.48
C GLY A 153 -20.90 -8.33 -9.46
N LEU A 154 -20.71 -7.18 -8.81
CA LEU A 154 -21.72 -6.13 -8.64
C LEU A 154 -21.28 -4.81 -9.31
N PRO A 155 -21.49 -4.64 -10.63
CA PRO A 155 -21.20 -3.38 -11.32
C PRO A 155 -21.93 -2.19 -10.70
N GLY A 156 -21.23 -1.08 -10.52
CA GLY A 156 -21.78 0.15 -9.94
C GLY A 156 -22.04 0.12 -8.44
N ALA A 157 -21.65 -0.95 -7.74
CA ALA A 157 -21.86 -1.08 -6.30
C ALA A 157 -20.75 -0.41 -5.46
N SER A 158 -19.75 0.20 -6.10
CA SER A 158 -18.71 0.98 -5.42
C SER A 158 -18.80 2.47 -5.77
N HIS A 159 -17.95 3.27 -5.12
CA HIS A 159 -17.68 4.63 -5.58
C HIS A 159 -16.75 4.58 -6.80
N MET A 160 -16.62 5.70 -7.53
CA MET A 160 -15.79 5.73 -8.73
C MET A 160 -14.31 5.47 -8.40
N HIS A 161 -13.73 4.47 -9.03
CA HIS A 161 -12.30 4.18 -8.96
C HIS A 161 -11.62 4.53 -10.28
N SER A 162 -10.39 5.00 -10.20
CA SER A 162 -9.49 5.15 -11.34
C SER A 162 -8.49 3.99 -11.35
N PHE A 163 -8.47 3.26 -12.46
CA PHE A 163 -7.72 2.02 -12.63
C PHE A 163 -6.44 2.23 -13.45
N VAL A 164 -5.39 1.50 -13.07
CA VAL A 164 -4.14 1.32 -13.82
C VAL A 164 -3.74 -0.16 -13.80
N GLY A 165 -2.78 -0.54 -14.66
CA GLY A 165 -2.40 -1.95 -14.83
C GLY A 165 -3.31 -2.65 -15.80
N ASN A 166 -3.92 -3.75 -15.39
CA ASN A 166 -4.80 -4.53 -16.24
C ASN A 166 -5.89 -3.65 -16.89
N LYS A 167 -5.96 -3.66 -18.21
CA LYS A 167 -6.87 -2.80 -18.99
C LYS A 167 -8.31 -3.30 -19.04
N ALA A 168 -8.57 -4.52 -18.57
CA ALA A 168 -9.87 -5.18 -18.64
C ALA A 168 -10.52 -5.37 -17.26
N VAL A 169 -9.93 -4.81 -16.19
CA VAL A 169 -10.50 -4.92 -14.84
C VAL A 169 -11.86 -4.23 -14.74
N ASP A 170 -12.81 -4.91 -14.13
CA ASP A 170 -14.17 -4.46 -13.84
C ASP A 170 -14.73 -5.21 -12.62
N ALA A 171 -16.00 -5.00 -12.26
CA ALA A 171 -16.62 -5.69 -11.11
C ALA A 171 -16.63 -7.23 -11.22
N HIS A 172 -16.54 -7.82 -12.41
CA HIS A 172 -16.59 -9.27 -12.62
C HIS A 172 -15.21 -9.94 -12.60
N THR A 173 -14.14 -9.16 -12.55
CA THR A 173 -12.78 -9.65 -12.68
C THR A 173 -12.38 -10.64 -11.58
N THR A 174 -11.94 -11.82 -11.99
CA THR A 174 -11.35 -12.83 -11.12
C THR A 174 -9.84 -12.96 -11.34
N ALA A 175 -9.16 -13.74 -10.49
CA ALA A 175 -7.72 -13.99 -10.65
C ALA A 175 -7.42 -14.73 -11.96
N ALA A 176 -8.33 -15.59 -12.43
CA ALA A 176 -8.18 -16.29 -13.70
C ALA A 176 -8.27 -15.32 -14.90
N ASP A 177 -9.10 -14.29 -14.79
CA ASP A 177 -9.24 -13.27 -15.83
C ASP A 177 -7.95 -12.45 -15.97
N LEU A 178 -7.32 -12.05 -14.87
CA LEU A 178 -6.04 -11.33 -14.92
C LEU A 178 -4.90 -12.16 -15.54
N MET A 179 -4.92 -13.49 -15.40
CA MET A 179 -3.98 -14.38 -16.10
C MET A 179 -4.26 -14.48 -17.59
N LYS A 180 -5.54 -14.41 -17.98
CA LYS A 180 -5.99 -14.59 -19.37
C LYS A 180 -5.89 -13.30 -20.18
N PHE A 181 -6.28 -12.18 -19.59
CA PHE A 181 -6.31 -10.87 -20.21
C PHE A 181 -5.10 -10.06 -19.74
N THR A 182 -3.98 -10.24 -20.43
CA THR A 182 -2.67 -9.71 -20.01
C THR A 182 -2.39 -8.28 -20.46
N ALA A 183 -3.33 -7.65 -21.17
CA ALA A 183 -3.16 -6.28 -21.64
C ALA A 183 -3.07 -5.32 -20.44
N THR A 184 -1.96 -4.60 -20.35
CA THR A 184 -1.65 -3.72 -19.21
C THR A 184 -1.33 -2.29 -19.66
N SER A 185 -1.56 -1.32 -18.79
CA SER A 185 -1.06 0.06 -18.90
C SER A 185 0.27 0.26 -18.19
N CYS A 186 0.82 -0.79 -17.57
CA CYS A 186 2.11 -0.75 -16.90
C CYS A 186 3.27 -1.18 -17.80
N GLU A 187 4.43 -0.63 -17.50
CA GLU A 187 5.72 -1.21 -17.81
C GLU A 187 6.36 -1.71 -16.50
N PRO A 188 6.83 -2.96 -16.42
CA PRO A 188 6.96 -3.94 -17.51
C PRO A 188 5.62 -4.58 -17.92
N ALA A 189 5.54 -5.02 -19.19
CA ALA A 189 4.35 -5.69 -19.72
C ALA A 189 4.00 -7.02 -19.02
N GLN A 190 4.95 -7.57 -18.25
CA GLN A 190 4.79 -8.76 -17.42
C GLN A 190 4.00 -8.51 -16.13
N ASP A 191 3.68 -7.25 -15.82
CA ASP A 191 2.74 -6.90 -14.75
C ASP A 191 1.31 -6.86 -15.32
N HIS A 192 0.54 -7.91 -15.03
CA HIS A 192 -0.87 -8.04 -15.39
C HIS A 192 -1.81 -7.69 -14.23
N SER A 193 -1.26 -7.17 -13.13
CA SER A 193 -2.01 -6.81 -11.93
C SER A 193 -2.95 -5.65 -12.23
N ALA A 194 -4.03 -5.57 -11.47
CA ALA A 194 -4.90 -4.39 -11.46
C ALA A 194 -4.65 -3.59 -10.18
N TYR A 195 -4.56 -2.26 -10.33
CA TYR A 195 -4.42 -1.35 -9.21
C TYR A 195 -5.40 -0.20 -9.36
N TRP A 196 -6.04 0.22 -8.27
CA TRP A 196 -6.95 1.34 -8.32
C TRP A 196 -6.96 2.14 -7.02
N VAL A 197 -7.48 3.37 -7.15
CA VAL A 197 -7.70 4.32 -6.07
C VAL A 197 -8.99 5.09 -6.33
N PRO A 198 -9.60 5.73 -5.30
CA PRO A 198 -10.74 6.62 -5.50
C PRO A 198 -10.40 7.71 -6.51
N THR A 199 -11.27 7.90 -7.51
CA THR A 199 -11.12 8.99 -8.47
C THR A 199 -11.13 10.34 -7.77
N LEU A 200 -10.10 11.14 -8.06
CA LEU A 200 -10.01 12.53 -7.61
C LEU A 200 -10.89 13.42 -8.49
N TYR A 201 -11.60 14.36 -7.89
CA TYR A 201 -12.41 15.34 -8.60
C TYR A 201 -12.02 16.76 -8.20
N ASP A 202 -11.97 17.65 -9.19
CA ASP A 202 -11.86 19.08 -8.95
C ASP A 202 -13.18 19.62 -8.42
N ASN A 203 -13.13 20.28 -7.26
CA ASN A 203 -14.35 20.70 -6.57
C ASN A 203 -15.05 21.88 -7.26
N ALA A 204 -14.32 22.72 -7.99
CA ALA A 204 -14.91 23.87 -8.69
C ALA A 204 -15.65 23.44 -9.97
N THR A 205 -15.07 22.50 -10.71
CA THR A 205 -15.59 22.07 -12.02
C THR A 205 -16.42 20.80 -11.95
N GLY A 206 -16.29 20.01 -10.89
CA GLY A 206 -16.91 18.69 -10.76
C GLY A 206 -16.33 17.64 -11.72
N LYS A 207 -15.22 17.94 -12.41
CA LYS A 207 -14.59 17.03 -13.37
C LYS A 207 -13.58 16.09 -12.69
N PRO A 208 -13.44 14.84 -13.18
CA PRO A 208 -12.39 13.95 -12.69
C PRO A 208 -11.02 14.51 -13.04
N VAL A 209 -10.05 14.26 -12.18
CA VAL A 209 -8.63 14.58 -12.36
C VAL A 209 -7.89 13.27 -12.56
N GLU A 210 -7.62 12.94 -13.82
CA GLU A 210 -6.89 11.72 -14.17
C GLU A 210 -5.44 11.79 -13.70
N THR A 211 -4.91 10.64 -13.26
CA THR A 211 -3.51 10.52 -12.88
C THR A 211 -2.63 10.63 -14.13
N THR A 212 -1.56 11.43 -14.08
CA THR A 212 -0.57 11.51 -15.17
C THR A 212 0.66 10.65 -14.90
N GLY A 213 0.71 9.96 -13.77
CA GLY A 213 1.72 8.94 -13.49
C GLY A 213 1.29 8.11 -12.29
N PHE A 214 1.42 6.80 -12.41
CA PHE A 214 1.11 5.88 -11.33
C PHE A 214 2.23 4.85 -11.25
N ARG A 215 3.14 5.02 -10.29
CA ARG A 215 4.24 4.08 -10.09
C ARG A 215 3.92 3.14 -8.95
N VAL A 216 4.00 1.85 -9.24
CA VAL A 216 3.87 0.77 -8.27
C VAL A 216 5.25 0.26 -7.93
N TYR A 217 5.75 0.57 -6.74
CA TYR A 217 6.98 -0.02 -6.23
C TYR A 217 6.69 -1.34 -5.53
N TYR A 218 7.59 -2.30 -5.69
CA TYR A 218 7.70 -3.50 -4.89
C TYR A 218 9.02 -3.40 -4.13
N ARG A 219 8.96 -3.12 -2.83
CA ARG A 219 10.14 -2.76 -2.03
C ARG A 219 10.30 -3.60 -0.79
N SER A 220 11.52 -3.77 -0.28
CA SER A 220 11.72 -4.17 1.10
C SER A 220 11.62 -2.95 2.01
N LEU A 221 10.73 -2.99 3.00
CA LEU A 221 10.73 -2.02 4.11
C LEU A 221 11.76 -2.39 5.19
N MET A 222 12.36 -3.57 5.05
CA MET A 222 13.34 -4.11 5.99
C MET A 222 14.75 -3.66 5.60
N LYS A 223 15.57 -3.39 6.61
CA LYS A 223 17.01 -3.17 6.42
C LYS A 223 17.68 -4.47 5.98
N ASP A 224 17.26 -5.60 6.53
CA ASP A 224 17.68 -6.93 6.09
C ASP A 224 16.54 -7.66 5.35
N PRO A 225 16.56 -7.73 4.00
CA PRO A 225 15.55 -8.42 3.21
C PRO A 225 15.73 -9.95 3.21
N THR A 226 16.65 -10.50 4.02
CA THR A 226 16.85 -11.96 4.09
C THR A 226 15.55 -12.68 4.39
N GLY A 227 15.27 -13.71 3.59
CA GLY A 227 14.05 -14.53 3.68
C GLY A 227 12.82 -13.92 3.01
N GLN A 228 12.96 -12.78 2.32
CA GLN A 228 11.85 -12.20 1.55
C GLN A 228 11.54 -13.06 0.32
N LEU A 229 10.25 -13.39 0.16
CA LEU A 229 9.72 -14.24 -0.89
C LEU A 229 8.95 -13.42 -1.93
N PRO A 230 8.84 -13.88 -3.18
CA PRO A 230 8.00 -13.23 -4.19
C PRO A 230 6.53 -13.23 -3.76
N MET A 231 5.74 -12.28 -4.26
CA MET A 231 4.30 -12.31 -4.03
C MET A 231 3.63 -13.45 -4.82
N PRO A 232 2.63 -14.15 -4.24
CA PRO A 232 1.81 -15.08 -4.98
C PRO A 232 0.81 -14.33 -5.87
N ASN A 233 0.52 -14.91 -7.04
CA ASN A 233 -0.55 -14.41 -7.90
C ASN A 233 -1.92 -14.59 -7.25
N GLY A 234 -2.79 -13.61 -7.46
CA GLY A 234 -4.13 -13.55 -6.90
C GLY A 234 -4.22 -12.92 -5.52
N LEU A 235 -3.10 -12.49 -4.91
CA LEU A 235 -3.12 -11.76 -3.64
C LEU A 235 -3.86 -10.43 -3.80
N ARG A 236 -4.82 -10.16 -2.92
CA ARG A 236 -5.65 -8.95 -2.89
C ARG A 236 -5.33 -8.17 -1.64
N MET A 237 -5.09 -6.87 -1.75
CA MET A 237 -4.84 -6.04 -0.57
C MET A 237 -5.51 -4.69 -0.73
N ILE A 238 -6.00 -4.15 0.39
CA ILE A 238 -6.50 -2.79 0.49
C ILE A 238 -5.68 -2.04 1.54
N SER A 239 -5.06 -0.93 1.16
CA SER A 239 -4.40 0.01 2.09
C SER A 239 -5.21 1.30 2.22
N GLY A 240 -5.22 1.92 3.41
CA GLY A 240 -6.09 3.06 3.71
C GLY A 240 -7.50 2.66 4.16
N ASP A 241 -8.38 3.66 4.26
CA ASP A 241 -9.75 3.50 4.76
C ASP A 241 -10.72 4.43 4.02
N ALA A 242 -11.55 3.84 3.15
CA ALA A 242 -12.58 4.53 2.37
C ALA A 242 -13.60 5.30 3.23
N LYS A 243 -13.80 4.89 4.50
CA LYS A 243 -14.78 5.48 5.41
C LYS A 243 -14.18 6.59 6.28
N LYS A 244 -12.87 6.82 6.22
CA LYS A 244 -12.21 7.82 7.06
C LYS A 244 -12.56 9.24 6.62
N LYS A 245 -13.30 9.94 7.46
CA LYS A 245 -13.71 11.34 7.25
C LYS A 245 -12.86 12.35 8.02
N LYS A 246 -12.09 11.89 9.01
CA LYS A 246 -11.24 12.76 9.83
C LYS A 246 -9.98 13.12 9.04
N PRO A 247 -9.71 14.42 8.82
CA PRO A 247 -8.49 14.87 8.14
C PRO A 247 -7.24 14.26 8.77
N THR A 248 -6.31 13.86 7.90
CA THR A 248 -5.02 13.32 8.33
C THR A 248 -4.23 14.47 8.96
N PRO A 249 -3.63 14.33 10.15
CA PRO A 249 -2.92 15.43 10.82
C PRO A 249 -1.75 15.94 9.99
N ARG A 250 -1.50 17.26 9.99
CA ARG A 250 -0.40 17.90 9.26
C ARG A 250 0.94 17.18 9.51
N GLY A 251 1.62 16.81 8.43
CA GLY A 251 2.95 16.19 8.48
C GLY A 251 2.94 14.68 8.75
N ALA A 252 1.76 14.07 8.91
CA ALA A 252 1.64 12.62 8.95
C ALA A 252 1.80 12.00 7.56
N THR A 253 2.13 10.70 7.53
CA THR A 253 2.09 9.90 6.30
C THR A 253 0.64 9.75 5.80
N GLY A 254 0.48 9.41 4.51
CA GLY A 254 -0.86 9.27 3.90
C GLY A 254 -1.57 10.61 3.71
N GLN A 255 -0.84 11.63 3.25
CA GLN A 255 -1.36 12.94 2.86
C GLN A 255 -0.96 13.25 1.43
N PHE A 256 -1.79 14.05 0.77
CA PHE A 256 -1.37 14.69 -0.46
C PHE A 256 -0.25 15.70 -0.19
N TYR A 257 0.73 15.73 -1.08
CA TYR A 257 1.86 16.64 -1.03
C TYR A 257 2.17 17.19 -2.42
N CYS A 258 2.96 18.25 -2.47
CA CYS A 258 3.47 18.83 -3.71
C CYS A 258 4.91 18.37 -3.95
N ALA A 259 5.20 17.88 -5.15
CA ALA A 259 6.53 17.47 -5.57
C ALA A 259 6.80 17.84 -7.03
N PHE A 260 8.07 17.97 -7.39
CA PHE A 260 8.47 17.88 -8.78
C PHE A 260 8.58 16.38 -9.13
N TYR A 261 8.37 16.02 -10.39
CA TYR A 261 8.54 14.62 -10.78
C TYR A 261 10.04 14.33 -10.96
N GLY A 262 10.67 13.68 -9.98
CA GLY A 262 12.08 13.30 -10.02
C GLY A 262 12.52 12.41 -8.85
N PRO A 263 13.64 11.69 -8.96
CA PRO A 263 14.16 10.87 -7.87
C PRO A 263 14.62 11.75 -6.70
N GLY A 264 14.12 11.47 -5.48
CA GLY A 264 14.56 12.14 -4.24
C GLY A 264 13.57 13.10 -3.59
N ASP A 265 12.43 13.38 -4.22
CA ASP A 265 11.46 14.39 -3.72
C ASP A 265 10.45 13.84 -2.67
N LEU A 266 10.87 12.87 -1.85
CA LEU A 266 10.03 12.31 -0.77
C LEU A 266 9.74 13.35 0.34
N ASP A 267 10.54 14.40 0.43
CA ASP A 267 10.33 15.47 1.41
C ASP A 267 9.21 16.43 0.98
N GLY A 268 8.85 16.46 -0.31
CA GLY A 268 7.87 17.37 -0.88
C GLY A 268 8.29 18.84 -0.77
N ILE A 269 8.00 19.66 -1.77
CA ILE A 269 8.28 21.11 -1.69
C ILE A 269 7.25 21.80 -0.77
N ALA A 270 6.06 21.21 -0.65
CA ALA A 270 5.03 21.62 0.28
C ALA A 270 4.14 20.43 0.67
N ARG A 271 3.71 20.39 1.93
CA ARG A 271 2.64 19.51 2.41
C ARG A 271 1.40 20.33 2.73
N SER A 272 0.23 19.69 2.74
CA SER A 272 -1.02 20.38 3.07
C SER A 272 -0.93 21.06 4.44
N THR A 273 -1.35 22.32 4.52
CA THR A 273 -1.38 23.09 5.76
C THR A 273 -2.54 22.66 6.66
N ASN A 274 -3.61 22.10 6.09
CA ASN A 274 -4.81 21.65 6.79
C ASN A 274 -5.04 20.13 6.72
N GLY A 275 -4.08 19.38 6.16
CA GLY A 275 -4.15 17.92 6.03
C GLY A 275 -5.08 17.39 4.95
N ASN A 276 -5.70 18.27 4.16
CA ASN A 276 -6.55 17.89 3.04
C ASN A 276 -5.81 18.08 1.71
N TRP A 277 -5.71 19.32 1.24
CA TRP A 277 -5.29 19.63 -0.13
C TRP A 277 -4.17 20.67 -0.10
N PRO A 278 -2.94 20.32 -0.52
CA PRO A 278 -1.90 21.32 -0.67
C PRO A 278 -2.16 22.18 -1.92
N ILE A 279 -1.64 23.41 -1.91
CA ILE A 279 -1.50 24.26 -3.10
C ILE A 279 -0.02 24.28 -3.45
N CYS A 280 0.31 23.85 -4.66
CA CYS A 280 1.65 23.65 -5.16
C CYS A 280 2.17 24.93 -5.82
N GLY A 281 3.36 25.36 -5.39
CA GLY A 281 4.08 26.46 -6.00
C GLY A 281 4.92 26.02 -7.20
N GLY A 282 5.22 26.96 -8.10
CA GLY A 282 6.06 26.70 -9.28
C GLY A 282 5.49 25.61 -10.18
N ASP A 283 6.36 24.71 -10.63
CA ASP A 283 6.01 23.56 -11.49
C ASP A 283 5.66 22.29 -10.72
N ALA A 284 5.59 22.34 -9.39
CA ALA A 284 5.22 21.20 -8.59
C ALA A 284 3.76 20.81 -8.84
N THR A 285 3.50 19.51 -8.79
CA THR A 285 2.18 18.92 -8.95
C THR A 285 1.74 18.21 -7.68
N LEU A 286 0.48 17.77 -7.64
CA LEU A 286 -0.13 17.05 -6.54
C LEU A 286 0.25 15.57 -6.60
N HIS A 287 0.74 15.03 -5.49
CA HIS A 287 1.16 13.64 -5.35
C HIS A 287 0.53 12.97 -4.13
N PHE A 288 0.42 11.65 -4.17
CA PHE A 288 0.06 10.82 -3.03
C PHE A 288 0.92 9.56 -3.01
N MET A 289 1.44 9.21 -1.84
CA MET A 289 2.17 7.96 -1.62
C MET A 289 1.42 7.07 -0.63
N MET A 290 1.20 5.81 -1.02
CA MET A 290 0.49 4.83 -0.21
C MET A 290 1.30 3.57 -0.03
N GLN A 291 1.48 3.15 1.23
CA GLN A 291 2.21 1.94 1.58
C GLN A 291 1.26 0.81 1.93
N PHE A 292 1.44 -0.35 1.29
CA PHE A 292 0.75 -1.59 1.63
C PHE A 292 1.57 -2.40 2.65
N PRO A 293 0.91 -3.34 3.37
CA PRO A 293 1.57 -4.35 4.20
C PRO A 293 2.70 -5.12 3.49
N ASP A 294 3.69 -5.57 4.27
CA ASP A 294 4.89 -6.29 3.82
C ASP A 294 5.04 -7.70 4.43
N CYS A 295 4.05 -8.12 5.22
CA CYS A 295 3.97 -9.44 5.83
C CYS A 295 2.67 -10.14 5.46
N TRP A 296 2.74 -11.44 5.19
CA TRP A 296 1.62 -12.27 4.75
C TRP A 296 1.48 -13.53 5.62
N ASP A 297 0.25 -14.01 5.82
CA ASP A 297 -0.05 -15.19 6.63
C ASP A 297 0.44 -16.53 6.02
N GLY A 298 0.81 -16.51 4.75
CA GLY A 298 1.29 -17.68 4.02
C GLY A 298 0.20 -18.68 3.64
N LYS A 299 -1.07 -18.29 3.77
CA LYS A 299 -2.24 -19.18 3.67
C LYS A 299 -3.33 -18.64 2.79
N HIS A 300 -3.60 -17.33 2.81
CA HIS A 300 -4.78 -16.77 2.15
C HIS A 300 -4.44 -15.62 1.22
N LEU A 301 -4.93 -15.68 -0.01
CA LEU A 301 -4.82 -14.61 -1.00
C LEU A 301 -5.78 -13.45 -0.72
N ASP A 302 -6.79 -13.67 0.12
CA ASP A 302 -7.70 -12.63 0.59
C ASP A 302 -8.39 -13.06 1.90
N SER A 303 -8.86 -12.10 2.68
CA SER A 303 -9.64 -12.30 3.90
C SER A 303 -11.00 -11.61 3.79
N PRO A 304 -12.00 -11.95 4.62
CA PRO A 304 -13.34 -11.34 4.53
C PRO A 304 -13.38 -9.82 4.64
N ASN A 305 -12.38 -9.20 5.26
CA ASN A 305 -12.22 -7.76 5.37
C ASN A 305 -11.07 -7.19 4.50
N HIS A 306 -10.48 -8.03 3.66
CA HIS A 306 -9.37 -7.73 2.74
C HIS A 306 -8.08 -7.20 3.39
N LYS A 307 -7.94 -7.40 4.70
CA LYS A 307 -6.84 -6.86 5.51
C LYS A 307 -6.23 -7.87 6.49
N ASP A 308 -7.02 -8.78 7.07
CA ASP A 308 -6.56 -9.72 8.11
C ASP A 308 -5.55 -10.78 7.68
N HIS A 309 -5.37 -11.01 6.37
CA HIS A 309 -4.40 -11.97 5.84
C HIS A 309 -3.01 -11.35 5.63
N VAL A 310 -2.86 -10.04 5.82
CA VAL A 310 -1.61 -9.29 5.70
C VAL A 310 -1.38 -8.37 6.90
N ALA A 311 -0.13 -8.03 7.17
CA ALA A 311 0.24 -7.14 8.27
C ALA A 311 1.45 -6.27 7.93
N TYR A 312 1.56 -5.13 8.60
CA TYR A 312 2.79 -4.34 8.56
C TYR A 312 3.83 -4.98 9.49
N GLY A 313 5.04 -5.15 8.98
CA GLY A 313 6.21 -5.56 9.74
C GLY A 313 6.67 -4.49 10.74
N SER A 314 7.59 -4.88 11.61
CA SER A 314 8.25 -3.97 12.56
C SER A 314 9.75 -4.24 12.55
N GLY A 315 10.54 -3.26 12.10
CA GLY A 315 11.97 -3.45 11.88
C GLY A 315 12.21 -4.47 10.75
N ASP A 316 13.02 -5.49 11.03
CA ASP A 316 13.37 -6.55 10.06
C ASP A 316 12.51 -7.82 10.21
N ALA A 317 11.37 -7.72 10.90
CA ALA A 317 10.57 -8.88 11.30
C ALA A 317 9.09 -8.72 10.96
N CYS A 318 8.50 -9.86 10.58
CA CYS A 318 7.06 -10.01 10.49
C CYS A 318 6.47 -10.56 11.80
N PRO A 319 5.21 -10.20 12.14
CA PRO A 319 4.49 -10.81 13.24
C PRO A 319 4.36 -12.33 13.07
N ARG A 320 4.29 -13.07 14.18
CA ARG A 320 4.11 -14.55 14.15
C ARG A 320 2.84 -14.98 13.40
N SER A 321 1.80 -14.15 13.39
CA SER A 321 0.57 -14.40 12.64
C SER A 321 0.75 -14.27 11.12
N HIS A 322 1.77 -13.52 10.67
CA HIS A 322 2.03 -13.19 9.27
C HIS A 322 3.48 -13.49 8.89
N PRO A 323 3.96 -14.74 9.01
CA PRO A 323 5.39 -15.04 9.02
C PRO A 323 6.09 -14.86 7.67
N VAL A 324 5.36 -14.69 6.57
CA VAL A 324 5.94 -14.60 5.23
C VAL A 324 6.28 -13.16 4.89
N LYS A 325 7.58 -12.85 4.78
CA LYS A 325 8.07 -11.57 4.27
C LYS A 325 7.81 -11.48 2.77
N ILE A 326 7.05 -10.47 2.33
CA ILE A 326 6.81 -10.18 0.91
C ILE A 326 7.31 -8.76 0.58
N PRO A 327 7.62 -8.42 -0.68
CA PRO A 327 7.76 -7.03 -1.08
C PRO A 327 6.55 -6.24 -0.61
N ALA A 328 6.74 -5.01 -0.17
CA ALA A 328 5.67 -4.10 0.13
C ALA A 328 5.30 -3.38 -1.16
N ILE A 329 4.02 -3.36 -1.52
CA ILE A 329 3.55 -2.50 -2.60
C ILE A 329 3.53 -1.05 -2.11
N THR A 330 4.03 -0.13 -2.92
CA THR A 330 3.84 1.31 -2.68
C THR A 330 3.34 1.98 -3.93
N PHE A 331 2.16 2.61 -3.85
CA PHE A 331 1.69 3.49 -4.90
C PHE A 331 2.33 4.87 -4.73
N ASP A 332 2.91 5.39 -5.80
CA ASP A 332 3.37 6.77 -5.95
C ASP A 332 2.61 7.38 -7.12
N ILE A 333 1.64 8.23 -6.78
CA ILE A 333 0.60 8.70 -7.68
C ILE A 333 0.83 10.18 -7.94
N ARG A 334 0.93 10.55 -9.22
CA ARG A 334 1.01 11.93 -9.70
C ARG A 334 -0.28 12.32 -10.38
N TYR A 335 -0.81 13.48 -9.99
CA TYR A 335 -1.88 14.17 -10.69
C TYR A 335 -1.33 15.42 -11.38
N PRO A 336 -1.89 15.86 -12.51
CA PRO A 336 -1.49 17.12 -13.16
C PRO A 336 -1.93 18.36 -12.37
N ALA A 337 -2.78 18.16 -11.36
CA ALA A 337 -3.30 19.17 -10.47
C ALA A 337 -2.19 19.89 -9.67
N LYS A 338 -2.35 21.20 -9.46
CA LYS A 338 -1.48 22.01 -8.59
C LYS A 338 -2.16 22.41 -7.27
N GLY A 339 -3.39 21.98 -6.98
CA GLY A 339 -4.18 22.60 -5.91
C GLY A 339 -4.98 23.80 -6.39
N THR A 340 -6.21 23.92 -5.91
CA THR A 340 -7.05 25.11 -6.11
C THR A 340 -7.60 25.60 -4.78
N PRO A 341 -8.00 26.89 -4.65
CA PRO A 341 -8.68 27.37 -3.45
C PRO A 341 -10.00 26.64 -3.17
N ALA A 342 -10.67 26.14 -4.21
CA ALA A 342 -11.88 25.32 -4.07
C ALA A 342 -11.57 23.91 -3.54
N GLY A 343 -10.33 23.44 -3.67
CA GLY A 343 -9.89 22.11 -3.27
C GLY A 343 -10.34 21.00 -4.20
N TYR A 344 -10.22 19.77 -3.70
CA TYR A 344 -10.64 18.55 -4.39
C TYR A 344 -11.57 17.73 -3.48
N TYR A 345 -12.10 16.65 -4.03
CA TYR A 345 -12.70 15.58 -3.25
C TYR A 345 -12.38 14.23 -3.89
N LEU A 346 -12.41 13.18 -3.07
CA LEU A 346 -12.35 11.80 -3.54
C LEU A 346 -13.78 11.30 -3.72
N SER A 347 -14.01 10.45 -4.71
CA SER A 347 -15.28 9.76 -4.91
C SER A 347 -15.76 8.99 -3.66
N SER A 348 -14.85 8.53 -2.80
CA SER A 348 -15.15 7.90 -1.51
C SER A 348 -15.62 8.87 -0.41
N ASP A 349 -15.49 10.19 -0.61
CA ASP A 349 -15.96 11.23 0.30
C ASP A 349 -16.36 12.52 -0.40
N LYS A 350 -17.38 12.45 -1.26
CA LYS A 350 -17.86 13.58 -2.05
C LYS A 350 -18.36 14.74 -1.18
N GLU A 351 -19.10 14.44 -0.11
CA GLU A 351 -19.70 15.44 0.76
C GLU A 351 -18.71 16.00 1.77
N GLY A 352 -17.91 15.12 2.40
CA GLY A 352 -16.92 15.54 3.40
C GLY A 352 -15.71 16.22 2.79
N ARG A 353 -15.43 15.96 1.49
CA ARG A 353 -14.28 16.51 0.74
C ARG A 353 -12.95 16.28 1.45
N SER A 354 -12.88 15.25 2.29
CA SER A 354 -11.67 14.87 2.99
C SER A 354 -10.72 14.16 2.03
N ALA A 355 -9.43 14.46 2.15
CA ALA A 355 -8.40 13.65 1.51
C ALA A 355 -8.20 12.29 2.20
N SER A 356 -8.75 12.12 3.40
CA SER A 356 -8.43 10.98 4.28
C SER A 356 -9.13 9.69 3.92
N SER A 357 -10.15 9.74 3.05
CA SER A 357 -10.79 8.54 2.48
C SER A 357 -9.98 7.92 1.34
N MET A 358 -8.78 8.44 1.08
CA MET A 358 -7.82 7.86 0.16
C MET A 358 -7.47 6.44 0.62
N HIS A 359 -7.65 5.49 -0.29
CA HIS A 359 -7.25 4.11 -0.17
C HIS A 359 -6.79 3.63 -1.54
N GLY A 360 -6.18 2.45 -1.55
CA GLY A 360 -5.69 1.84 -2.75
C GLY A 360 -5.84 0.35 -2.65
N ASP A 361 -6.08 -0.24 -3.80
CA ASP A 361 -6.47 -1.62 -3.95
C ASP A 361 -5.53 -2.25 -4.96
N ALA A 362 -5.01 -3.40 -4.60
CA ALA A 362 -4.05 -4.14 -5.41
C ALA A 362 -4.56 -5.56 -5.60
N PHE A 363 -4.73 -5.97 -6.86
CA PHE A 363 -5.02 -7.34 -7.24
C PHE A 363 -3.84 -7.88 -8.04
N VAL A 364 -2.93 -8.57 -7.34
CA VAL A 364 -1.60 -8.92 -7.85
C VAL A 364 -1.67 -10.05 -8.88
N MET A 365 -1.11 -9.81 -10.05
CA MET A 365 -0.96 -10.79 -11.11
C MET A 365 0.28 -10.50 -11.97
N TRP A 366 1.35 -11.25 -11.76
CA TRP A 366 2.58 -11.12 -12.54
C TRP A 366 2.89 -12.40 -13.31
N ASP A 367 3.67 -12.27 -14.38
CA ASP A 367 4.47 -13.40 -14.84
C ASP A 367 5.37 -13.90 -13.69
N LEU A 368 5.19 -15.17 -13.30
CA LEU A 368 5.83 -15.73 -12.10
C LEU A 368 7.36 -15.74 -12.22
N ALA A 369 7.89 -16.01 -13.41
CA ALA A 369 9.34 -16.00 -13.62
C ALA A 369 9.92 -14.59 -13.44
N THR A 370 9.23 -13.57 -13.94
CA THR A 370 9.62 -12.17 -13.81
C THR A 370 9.48 -11.68 -12.37
N MET A 371 8.37 -11.98 -11.68
CA MET A 371 8.22 -11.66 -10.24
C MET A 371 9.35 -12.29 -9.42
N ASN A 372 9.58 -13.61 -9.58
CA ASN A 372 10.63 -14.31 -8.87
C ASN A 372 12.00 -13.69 -9.15
N LYS A 373 12.33 -13.42 -10.42
CA LYS A 373 13.60 -12.82 -10.82
C LYS A 373 13.78 -11.42 -10.25
N ARG A 374 12.75 -10.57 -10.29
CA ARG A 374 12.80 -9.19 -9.76
C ARG A 374 12.90 -9.18 -8.24
N THR A 375 12.15 -10.03 -7.53
CA THR A 375 12.31 -10.18 -6.08
C THR A 375 13.72 -10.64 -5.73
N LYS A 376 14.27 -11.63 -6.43
CA LYS A 376 15.63 -12.15 -6.17
C LYS A 376 16.70 -11.11 -6.45
N ASN A 377 16.63 -10.42 -7.59
CA ASN A 377 17.69 -9.54 -8.04
C ASN A 377 17.61 -8.12 -7.49
N CYS A 378 16.41 -7.59 -7.28
CA CYS A 378 16.21 -6.20 -6.90
C CYS A 378 15.96 -6.08 -5.40
N VAL A 379 15.02 -6.87 -4.88
CA VAL A 379 14.64 -6.78 -3.47
C VAL A 379 15.67 -7.46 -2.57
N LEU A 380 15.96 -8.75 -2.79
CA LEU A 380 16.86 -9.53 -1.94
C LEU A 380 18.33 -9.03 -2.01
N GLN A 381 18.83 -8.68 -3.19
CA GLN A 381 20.19 -8.12 -3.34
C GLN A 381 20.30 -6.63 -2.99
N ARG A 382 19.20 -5.99 -2.58
CA ARG A 382 19.14 -4.55 -2.28
C ARG A 382 19.61 -3.66 -3.44
N ARG A 383 19.00 -3.82 -4.61
CA ARG A 383 19.32 -3.08 -5.84
C ARG A 383 18.12 -2.39 -6.43
N THR A 384 18.33 -1.14 -6.84
CA THR A 384 17.27 -0.35 -7.45
C THR A 384 17.04 -0.85 -8.87
N CYS A 385 15.82 -1.23 -9.16
CA CYS A 385 15.39 -1.67 -10.48
C CYS A 385 14.27 -0.79 -11.01
N ASP A 386 14.34 -0.45 -12.29
CA ASP A 386 13.27 0.22 -13.02
C ASP A 386 12.41 -0.80 -13.81
N ASN A 387 11.64 -0.30 -14.77
CA ASN A 387 10.76 -1.11 -15.61
C ASN A 387 11.52 -2.17 -16.41
N HIS A 388 12.82 -1.99 -16.65
CA HIS A 388 13.62 -2.84 -17.55
C HIS A 388 14.63 -3.73 -16.80
N GLY A 389 14.68 -3.66 -15.47
CA GLY A 389 15.59 -4.45 -14.63
C GLY A 389 16.48 -3.53 -13.80
N TYR A 390 17.76 -3.87 -13.62
CA TYR A 390 18.69 -3.02 -12.87
C TYR A 390 18.73 -1.60 -13.45
N GLN A 391 18.39 -0.62 -12.63
CA GLN A 391 18.46 0.80 -13.01
C GLN A 391 19.93 1.18 -13.19
N ARG A 392 20.32 1.55 -14.40
CA ARG A 392 21.70 1.88 -14.78
C ARG A 392 21.99 3.37 -14.73
#